data_AF-A0AAW0KDP1-F1
#
_entry.id   AF-A0AAW0KDP1-F1
#
_cell.length_a   1.000
_cell.length_b   1.000
_cell.length_c   1.000
_cell.angle_alpha   90.00
_cell.angle_beta   90.00
_cell.angle_gamma   90.00
#
_symmetry.space_group_name_H-M   'P 1'
#
loop_
_entity.id
_entity.type
_entity.pdbx_description
1 polymer ?
#
loop_
_entity_poly.entity_id
_entity_poly.type
_entity_poly.pdbx_seq_one_letter_code
_entity_poly.pdbx_strand_id
1 'polypeptide(L)'
;MNVTTSVPKSTAQLLHSGNLVLQQNTTGTIIWQSFQRPCDTLLSMMKMSTNRITSNKVQFTSWKSLSDPSIGSFSVSIQALSLPQVFIWKDGSPYWRRVVHGMSSPICSCLLGFKPNNTEEWNRGNWTSGCVRSTPLQCERVATGGEIGKMDGFLTLNMMNIPDSADSSSVLEPDCKQQCLQNCSCTAYALNIGTGCLSWTGRLIDAQKFSSAGIDFNVRVAYSELGELFCFPTSTQPT
;
A
#
# COMPACT_ATOMS: atom_id res chain seq x y z
N MET A 1 -39.18 -29.75 41.25
CA MET A 1 -38.85 -28.63 40.36
C MET A 1 -39.06 -29.10 38.93
N ASN A 2 -40.07 -28.60 38.23
CA ASN A 2 -40.16 -28.79 36.78
C ASN A 2 -39.22 -27.77 36.13
N VAL A 3 -38.09 -28.22 35.61
CA VAL A 3 -37.24 -27.40 34.74
C VAL A 3 -37.66 -27.71 33.31
N THR A 4 -38.59 -26.92 32.77
CA THR A 4 -38.84 -26.91 31.33
C THR A 4 -37.70 -26.17 30.65
N THR A 5 -36.67 -26.90 30.20
CA THR A 5 -35.69 -26.33 29.27
C THR A 5 -36.27 -26.36 27.86
N SER A 6 -36.88 -25.25 27.44
CA SER A 6 -37.03 -24.97 26.01
C SER A 6 -35.63 -24.75 25.44
N VAL A 7 -34.96 -25.82 24.99
CA VAL A 7 -33.68 -25.71 24.31
C VAL A 7 -33.93 -24.90 23.02
N PRO A 8 -33.35 -23.70 22.87
CA PRO A 8 -33.54 -22.93 21.65
C PRO A 8 -33.00 -23.74 20.47
N LYS A 9 -33.89 -24.12 19.55
CA LYS A 9 -33.53 -24.85 18.34
C LYS A 9 -32.48 -24.04 17.59
N SER A 10 -31.38 -24.70 17.23
CA SER A 10 -30.27 -24.10 16.48
C SER A 10 -29.95 -24.98 15.28
N THR A 11 -29.56 -24.38 14.17
CA THR A 11 -29.21 -25.06 12.92
C THR A 11 -27.77 -24.76 12.54
N ALA A 12 -27.03 -25.82 12.20
CA ALA A 12 -25.73 -25.68 11.55
C ALA A 12 -25.95 -25.58 10.03
N GLN A 13 -25.35 -24.57 9.40
CA GLN A 13 -25.47 -24.33 7.97
C GLN A 13 -24.11 -23.99 7.36
N LEU A 14 -23.79 -24.59 6.22
CA LEU A 14 -22.65 -24.20 5.41
C LEU A 14 -23.09 -23.16 4.39
N LEU A 15 -22.49 -21.98 4.43
CA LEU A 15 -22.77 -20.89 3.49
C LEU A 15 -21.99 -21.08 2.19
N HIS A 16 -22.43 -20.41 1.11
CA HIS A 16 -21.72 -20.43 -0.18
C HIS A 16 -20.27 -19.91 -0.09
N SER A 17 -19.97 -19.05 0.88
CA SER A 17 -18.60 -18.59 1.16
C SER A 17 -17.68 -19.67 1.75
N GLY A 18 -18.20 -20.84 2.11
CA GLY A 18 -17.48 -21.87 2.86
C GLY A 18 -17.47 -21.64 4.38
N ASN A 19 -18.17 -20.60 4.87
CA ASN A 19 -18.34 -20.36 6.31
C ASN A 19 -19.37 -21.33 6.89
N LEU A 20 -18.98 -22.14 7.87
CA LEU A 20 -19.89 -22.99 8.62
C LEU A 20 -20.40 -22.19 9.82
N VAL A 21 -21.70 -21.94 9.87
CA VAL A 21 -22.33 -21.12 10.90
C VAL A 21 -23.29 -21.96 11.73
N LEU A 22 -23.33 -21.70 13.04
CA LEU A 22 -24.37 -22.18 13.94
C LEU A 22 -25.30 -21.00 14.24
N GLN A 23 -26.57 -21.14 13.87
CA GLN A 23 -27.55 -20.08 13.94
C GLN A 23 -28.72 -20.50 14.84
N GLN A 24 -29.19 -19.59 15.69
CA GLN A 24 -30.38 -19.81 16.51
C GLN A 24 -31.65 -19.61 15.66
N ASN A 25 -32.56 -20.59 15.65
CA ASN A 25 -33.72 -20.59 14.75
C ASN A 25 -34.74 -19.49 15.08
N THR A 26 -34.87 -19.13 16.36
CA THR A 26 -35.89 -18.17 16.82
C THR A 26 -35.53 -16.73 16.44
N THR A 27 -34.25 -16.38 16.48
CA THR A 27 -33.77 -15.00 16.28
C THR A 27 -32.98 -14.83 14.98
N GLY A 28 -32.53 -15.91 14.35
CA GLY A 28 -31.58 -15.85 13.24
C GLY A 28 -30.17 -15.41 13.65
N THR A 29 -29.86 -15.34 14.95
CA THR A 29 -28.54 -14.87 15.41
C THR A 29 -27.48 -15.94 15.19
N ILE A 30 -26.34 -15.57 14.61
CA ILE A 30 -25.17 -16.45 14.49
C ILE A 30 -24.46 -16.49 15.85
N ILE A 31 -24.43 -17.66 16.47
CA ILE A 31 -23.80 -17.87 17.78
C ILE A 31 -22.37 -18.42 17.65
N TRP A 32 -22.04 -19.03 16.52
CA TRP A 32 -20.69 -19.50 16.20
C TRP A 32 -20.47 -19.52 14.69
N GLN A 33 -19.23 -19.29 14.25
CA GLN A 33 -18.84 -19.43 12.85
C GLN A 33 -17.39 -19.89 12.69
N SER A 34 -17.12 -20.69 11.66
CA SER A 34 -15.77 -21.22 11.39
C SER A 34 -14.75 -20.13 11.03
N PHE A 35 -15.20 -19.05 10.37
CA PHE A 35 -14.33 -17.94 9.97
C PHE A 35 -13.67 -17.19 11.16
N GLN A 36 -14.19 -17.36 12.39
CA GLN A 36 -13.57 -16.79 13.59
C GLN A 36 -12.35 -17.59 14.08
N ARG A 37 -12.18 -18.85 13.65
CA ARG A 37 -11.07 -19.74 14.01
C ARG A 37 -10.59 -20.53 12.79
N PRO A 38 -9.84 -19.88 11.88
CA PRO A 38 -9.33 -20.54 10.69
C PRO A 38 -8.14 -21.45 10.98
N CYS A 39 -7.84 -22.37 10.05
CA CYS A 39 -6.63 -23.20 10.07
C CYS A 39 -5.49 -22.50 9.31
N ASP A 40 -4.95 -23.13 8.27
CA ASP A 40 -3.84 -22.66 7.44
C ASP A 40 -4.31 -21.91 6.19
N THR A 41 -5.57 -22.07 5.81
CA THR A 41 -6.12 -21.58 4.53
C THR A 41 -7.02 -20.36 4.71
N LEU A 42 -6.78 -19.32 3.90
CA LEU A 42 -7.63 -18.14 3.78
C LEU A 42 -8.60 -18.30 2.60
N LEU A 43 -9.90 -18.41 2.89
CA LEU A 43 -10.95 -18.47 1.87
C LEU A 43 -11.40 -17.06 1.44
N SER A 44 -12.01 -16.99 0.25
CA SER A 44 -12.68 -15.78 -0.20
C SER A 44 -13.74 -15.34 0.82
N MET A 45 -13.86 -14.03 1.06
CA MET A 45 -14.74 -13.41 2.06
C MET A 45 -14.35 -13.62 3.54
N MET A 46 -13.29 -14.40 3.84
CA MET A 46 -12.71 -14.42 5.20
C MET A 46 -12.04 -13.07 5.49
N LYS A 47 -12.13 -12.62 6.75
CA LYS A 47 -11.51 -11.38 7.21
C LYS A 47 -10.45 -11.67 8.26
N MET A 48 -9.20 -11.40 7.91
CA MET A 48 -8.15 -11.28 8.93
C MET A 48 -8.38 -9.97 9.68
N SER A 49 -8.61 -10.07 10.99
CA SER A 49 -8.99 -8.92 11.81
C SER A 49 -8.40 -9.01 13.21
N THR A 50 -8.26 -7.86 13.84
CA THR A 50 -7.82 -7.75 15.22
C THR A 50 -8.67 -6.70 15.92
N ASN A 51 -9.20 -7.05 17.09
CA ASN A 51 -9.99 -6.18 17.92
C ASN A 51 -9.13 -5.74 19.09
N ARG A 52 -8.72 -4.46 19.07
CA ARG A 52 -7.87 -3.87 20.12
C ARG A 52 -8.55 -3.79 21.48
N ILE A 53 -9.88 -3.74 21.51
CA ILE A 53 -10.67 -3.58 22.74
C ILE A 53 -10.78 -4.92 23.47
N THR A 54 -10.98 -6.01 22.72
CA THR A 54 -11.20 -7.34 23.30
C THR A 54 -9.95 -8.25 23.24
N SER A 55 -8.84 -7.75 22.70
CA SER A 55 -7.61 -8.52 22.40
C SER A 55 -7.82 -9.75 21.50
N ASN A 56 -9.00 -9.88 20.88
CA ASN A 56 -9.32 -10.97 19.98
C ASN A 56 -8.68 -10.71 18.61
N LYS A 57 -7.98 -11.71 18.07
CA LYS A 57 -7.41 -11.66 16.72
C LYS A 57 -7.77 -12.92 15.95
N VAL A 58 -8.06 -12.76 14.66
CA VAL A 58 -8.15 -13.88 13.73
C VAL A 58 -6.74 -14.18 13.25
N GLN A 59 -6.25 -15.36 13.62
CA GLN A 59 -4.90 -15.84 13.33
C GLN A 59 -4.99 -17.15 12.57
N PHE A 60 -4.17 -17.29 11.52
CA PHE A 60 -4.04 -18.52 10.76
C PHE A 60 -2.78 -19.24 11.22
N THR A 61 -2.83 -20.56 11.27
CA THR A 61 -1.73 -21.42 11.75
C THR A 61 -1.37 -22.42 10.69
N SER A 62 -0.08 -22.61 10.42
CA SER A 62 0.37 -23.67 9.52
C SER A 62 0.03 -25.04 10.08
N TRP A 63 0.01 -26.06 9.22
CA TRP A 63 0.09 -27.44 9.67
C TRP A 63 1.48 -27.74 10.24
N LYS A 64 1.56 -28.77 11.08
CA LYS A 64 2.82 -29.25 11.65
C LYS A 64 3.67 -29.98 10.62
N SER A 65 3.03 -30.70 9.69
CA SER A 65 3.66 -31.32 8.53
C SER A 65 2.63 -31.54 7.42
N LEU A 66 3.06 -32.04 6.25
CA LEU A 66 2.16 -32.37 5.13
C LEU A 66 1.13 -33.46 5.48
N SER A 67 1.42 -34.32 6.48
CA SER A 67 0.54 -35.40 6.91
C SER A 67 -0.14 -35.15 8.25
N ASP A 68 0.27 -34.13 9.00
CA ASP A 68 -0.24 -33.80 10.33
C ASP A 68 -0.85 -32.38 10.34
N PRO A 69 -2.19 -32.27 10.25
CA PRO A 69 -2.89 -30.99 10.23
C PRO A 69 -3.00 -30.33 11.62
N SER A 70 -2.33 -30.87 12.65
CA SER A 70 -2.21 -30.18 13.93
C SER A 70 -1.45 -28.85 13.79
N ILE A 71 -1.59 -27.99 14.80
CA ILE A 71 -1.01 -26.64 14.81
C ILE A 71 0.51 -26.72 14.68
N GLY A 72 1.05 -26.12 13.62
CA GLY A 72 2.48 -26.03 13.35
C GLY A 72 3.15 -24.82 14.01
N SER A 73 4.44 -24.63 13.69
CA SER A 73 5.29 -23.59 14.29
C SER A 73 5.04 -22.20 13.73
N PHE A 74 4.42 -22.07 12.54
CA PHE A 74 4.17 -20.79 11.90
C PHE A 74 2.74 -20.32 12.05
N SER A 75 2.57 -19.00 12.18
CA SER A 75 1.25 -18.39 12.15
C SER A 75 1.28 -16.98 11.60
N VAL A 76 0.15 -16.52 11.05
CA VAL A 76 0.00 -15.17 10.49
C VAL A 76 -1.15 -14.44 11.16
N SER A 77 -0.92 -13.18 11.54
CA SER A 77 -1.94 -12.30 12.13
C SER A 77 -1.65 -10.83 11.84
N ILE A 78 -2.70 -10.00 11.94
CA ILE A 78 -2.57 -8.54 11.87
C ILE A 78 -2.45 -7.98 13.27
N GLN A 79 -1.47 -7.10 13.47
CA GLN A 79 -1.33 -6.29 14.67
C GLN A 79 -1.63 -4.84 14.32
N ALA A 80 -2.63 -4.29 15.00
CA ALA A 80 -3.06 -2.92 14.80
C ALA A 80 -2.31 -2.03 15.81
N LEU A 81 -1.11 -1.57 15.41
CA LEU A 81 -0.32 -0.56 16.15
C LEU A 81 -0.68 0.84 15.64
N SER A 82 0.26 1.75 15.40
CA SER A 82 -0.05 3.03 14.72
C SER A 82 -0.49 2.83 13.26
N LEU A 83 0.10 1.85 12.57
CA LEU A 83 -0.32 1.35 11.24
C LEU A 83 -0.61 -0.15 11.33
N PRO A 84 -1.60 -0.70 10.58
CA PRO A 84 -1.81 -2.14 10.53
C PRO A 84 -0.59 -2.84 9.95
N GLN A 85 -0.08 -3.85 10.65
CA GLN A 85 1.06 -4.66 10.18
C GLN A 85 0.65 -6.13 10.18
N VAL A 86 1.00 -6.85 9.11
CA VAL A 86 0.92 -8.31 9.07
C VAL A 86 2.22 -8.84 9.63
N PHE A 87 2.09 -9.78 10.58
CA PHE A 87 3.21 -10.51 11.16
C PHE A 87 3.10 -11.98 10.81
N ILE A 88 4.24 -12.56 10.45
CA ILE A 88 4.46 -14.00 10.48
C ILE A 88 5.26 -14.29 11.74
N TRP A 89 4.75 -15.21 12.54
CA TRP A 89 5.36 -15.67 13.78
C TRP A 89 5.92 -17.06 13.58
N LYS A 90 7.02 -17.35 14.26
CA LYS A 90 7.59 -18.69 14.41
C LYS A 90 7.78 -18.96 15.90
N ASP A 91 7.13 -19.98 16.43
CA ASP A 91 7.22 -20.38 17.84
C ASP A 91 6.96 -19.20 18.81
N GLY A 92 6.00 -18.33 18.46
CA GLY A 92 5.62 -17.14 19.23
C GLY A 92 6.53 -15.91 19.05
N SER A 93 7.65 -16.03 18.33
CA SER A 93 8.55 -14.92 18.03
C SER A 93 8.26 -14.32 16.64
N PRO A 94 8.40 -12.98 16.46
CA PRO A 94 8.19 -12.36 15.16
C PRO A 94 9.28 -12.81 14.19
N TYR A 95 8.89 -13.54 13.15
CA TYR A 95 9.80 -14.03 12.11
C TYR A 95 9.89 -13.05 10.94
N TRP A 96 8.76 -12.43 10.58
CA TRP A 96 8.67 -11.44 9.52
C TRP A 96 7.53 -10.47 9.77
N ARG A 97 7.67 -9.23 9.31
CA ARG A 97 6.60 -8.22 9.37
C ARG A 97 6.52 -7.41 8.07
N ARG A 98 5.32 -6.97 7.72
CA ARG A 98 5.08 -5.98 6.68
C ARG A 98 4.00 -5.01 7.10
N VAL A 99 4.24 -3.73 6.85
CA VAL A 99 3.21 -2.71 6.98
C VAL A 99 2.17 -2.97 5.91
N VAL A 100 0.94 -3.22 6.34
CA VAL A 100 -0.20 -3.23 5.43
C VAL A 100 -0.59 -1.78 5.25
N HIS A 101 -0.17 -1.22 4.12
CA HIS A 101 -0.91 -0.11 3.53
C HIS A 101 -2.27 -0.70 3.19
N GLY A 102 -3.29 -0.35 4.00
CA GLY A 102 -4.57 -1.05 4.04
C GLY A 102 -5.17 -1.32 2.66
N MET A 103 -6.12 -2.26 2.61
CA MET A 103 -7.17 -2.32 1.57
C MET A 103 -8.06 -1.05 1.54
N SER A 104 -7.65 0.01 2.25
CA SER A 104 -8.01 1.42 2.12
C SER A 104 -6.85 2.21 1.50
N SER A 105 -6.14 1.64 0.53
CA SER A 105 -5.25 2.46 -0.30
C SER A 105 -6.20 3.31 -1.12
N PRO A 106 -6.13 4.66 -1.03
CA PRO A 106 -6.97 5.48 -1.88
C PRO A 106 -6.70 5.07 -3.34
N ILE A 107 -7.76 5.05 -4.17
CA ILE A 107 -7.64 4.73 -5.61
C ILE A 107 -6.52 5.57 -6.22
N CYS A 108 -6.39 6.81 -5.75
CA CYS A 108 -5.30 7.71 -6.06
C CYS A 108 -4.45 8.02 -4.82
N SER A 109 -3.13 7.96 -4.94
CA SER A 109 -2.17 8.45 -3.95
C SER A 109 -1.30 9.53 -4.56
N CYS A 110 -0.98 10.60 -3.82
CA CYS A 110 0.04 11.54 -4.27
C CYS A 110 1.42 10.89 -4.26
N LEU A 111 2.24 11.24 -5.26
CA LEU A 111 3.63 10.83 -5.33
C LEU A 111 4.44 11.46 -4.20
N LEU A 112 5.56 10.84 -3.82
CA LEU A 112 6.51 11.46 -2.91
C LEU A 112 6.97 12.82 -3.48
N GLY A 113 7.04 13.85 -2.63
CA GLY A 113 7.26 15.24 -3.05
C GLY A 113 6.00 15.99 -3.51
N PHE A 114 4.82 15.36 -3.41
CA PHE A 114 3.53 15.96 -3.74
C PHE A 114 2.55 15.82 -2.57
N LYS A 115 1.60 16.75 -2.51
CA LYS A 115 0.50 16.77 -1.54
C LYS A 115 -0.84 16.98 -2.25
N PRO A 116 -1.98 16.58 -1.63
CA PRO A 116 -3.29 16.85 -2.19
C PRO A 116 -3.47 18.35 -2.46
N ASN A 117 -4.02 18.69 -3.61
CA ASN A 117 -4.36 20.08 -3.92
C ASN A 117 -5.49 20.59 -3.01
N ASN A 118 -6.45 19.72 -2.71
CA ASN A 118 -7.53 19.95 -1.76
C ASN A 118 -7.62 18.79 -0.76
N THR A 119 -7.16 19.03 0.48
CA THR A 119 -7.14 18.01 1.55
C THR A 119 -8.53 17.58 1.97
N GLU A 120 -9.52 18.47 1.91
CA GLU A 120 -10.90 18.17 2.33
C GLU A 120 -11.58 17.21 1.35
N GLU A 121 -11.48 17.48 0.04
CA GLU A 121 -11.95 16.57 -1.01
C GLU A 121 -11.26 15.20 -0.89
N TRP A 122 -9.95 15.20 -0.69
CA TRP A 122 -9.14 14.00 -0.57
C TRP A 122 -9.60 13.09 0.57
N ASN A 123 -9.87 13.68 1.74
CA ASN A 123 -10.37 12.95 2.91
C ASN A 123 -11.79 12.42 2.74
N ARG A 124 -12.58 13.01 1.82
CA ARG A 124 -13.93 12.56 1.47
C ARG A 124 -13.93 11.53 0.33
N GLY A 125 -12.77 11.16 -0.20
CA GLY A 125 -12.64 10.22 -1.33
C GLY A 125 -12.91 10.85 -2.70
N ASN A 126 -12.79 12.17 -2.83
CA ASN A 126 -12.79 12.85 -4.12
C ASN A 126 -11.35 13.27 -4.49
N TRP A 127 -10.82 12.71 -5.59
CA TRP A 127 -9.44 12.93 -6.03
C TRP A 127 -9.32 13.81 -7.29
N THR A 128 -10.42 14.41 -7.77
CA THR A 128 -10.45 15.18 -9.03
C THR A 128 -9.47 16.36 -9.05
N SER A 129 -9.25 16.99 -7.89
CA SER A 129 -8.30 18.10 -7.75
C SER A 129 -6.83 17.66 -7.85
N GLY A 130 -6.55 16.36 -7.77
CA GLY A 130 -5.22 15.78 -7.90
C GLY A 130 -4.24 16.24 -6.83
N CYS A 131 -2.95 16.25 -7.21
CA CYS A 131 -1.84 16.59 -6.34
C CYS A 131 -1.04 17.76 -6.92
N VAL A 132 -0.45 18.54 -6.02
CA VAL A 132 0.47 19.64 -6.33
C VAL A 132 1.82 19.35 -5.67
N ARG A 133 2.89 19.94 -6.20
CA ARG A 133 4.22 19.81 -5.59
C ARG A 133 4.20 20.35 -4.16
N SER A 134 4.83 19.62 -3.25
CA SER A 134 5.01 20.06 -1.87
C SER A 134 6.01 21.21 -1.79
N THR A 135 7.13 21.06 -2.50
CA THR A 135 8.20 22.06 -2.59
C THR A 135 8.36 22.54 -4.04
N PRO A 136 8.43 23.87 -4.30
CA PRO A 136 8.69 24.42 -5.63
C PRO A 136 10.03 23.98 -6.22
N LEU A 137 10.08 23.83 -7.54
CA LEU A 137 11.31 23.49 -8.26
C LEU A 137 12.32 24.63 -8.21
N GLN A 138 13.60 24.34 -8.48
CA GLN A 138 14.66 25.34 -8.53
C GLN A 138 14.32 26.47 -9.50
N CYS A 139 13.82 26.16 -10.71
CA CYS A 139 13.44 27.18 -11.70
C CYS A 139 12.40 28.18 -11.16
N GLU A 140 11.44 27.71 -10.35
CA GLU A 140 10.40 28.55 -9.75
C GLU A 140 10.96 29.39 -8.60
N ARG A 141 11.88 28.84 -7.81
CA ARG A 141 12.57 29.56 -6.72
C ARG A 141 13.48 30.67 -7.23
N VAL A 142 14.20 30.42 -8.32
CA VAL A 142 15.09 31.43 -8.94
C VAL A 142 14.25 32.56 -9.54
N ALA A 143 13.13 32.25 -10.20
CA ALA A 143 12.22 33.27 -10.75
C ALA A 143 11.61 34.19 -9.68
N THR A 144 11.52 33.72 -8.43
CA THR A 144 10.96 34.48 -7.30
C THR A 144 12.03 35.18 -6.44
N GLY A 145 13.29 35.20 -6.89
CA GLY A 145 14.40 35.86 -6.19
C GLY A 145 15.00 35.06 -5.03
N GLY A 146 14.74 33.75 -4.96
CA GLY A 146 15.32 32.84 -3.98
C GLY A 146 16.77 32.45 -4.30
N GLU A 147 17.50 31.97 -3.30
CA GLU A 147 18.89 31.50 -3.44
C GLU A 147 19.05 30.41 -4.52
N ILE A 148 20.23 30.34 -5.15
CA ILE A 148 20.64 29.22 -6.01
C ILE A 148 20.81 27.99 -5.10
N GLY A 149 19.67 27.38 -4.77
CA GLY A 149 19.61 26.13 -4.04
C GLY A 149 20.12 24.98 -4.90
N LYS A 150 20.27 23.82 -4.28
CA LYS A 150 20.66 22.58 -4.96
C LYS A 150 19.70 22.28 -6.13
N MET A 151 20.27 21.78 -7.23
CA MET A 151 19.53 21.42 -8.43
C MET A 151 18.45 20.39 -8.15
N ASP A 152 17.34 20.50 -8.86
CA ASP A 152 16.27 19.50 -8.83
C ASP A 152 16.82 18.11 -9.16
N GLY A 153 16.10 17.08 -8.74
CA GLY A 153 16.39 15.72 -9.16
C GLY A 153 15.13 14.95 -9.49
N PHE A 154 15.27 13.63 -9.53
CA PHE A 154 14.19 12.75 -9.96
C PHE A 154 13.96 11.64 -8.96
N LEU A 155 12.69 11.35 -8.73
CA LEU A 155 12.23 10.15 -8.05
C LEU A 155 11.83 9.12 -9.11
N THR A 156 12.50 7.96 -9.07
CA THR A 156 12.20 6.84 -9.95
C THR A 156 11.02 6.04 -9.39
N LEU A 157 9.98 5.90 -10.18
CA LEU A 157 8.81 5.07 -9.90
C LEU A 157 8.86 3.86 -10.82
N ASN A 158 9.02 2.68 -10.23
CA ASN A 158 9.17 1.44 -10.98
C ASN A 158 7.80 0.83 -11.31
N MET A 159 7.73 0.09 -12.41
CA MET A 159 6.54 -0.65 -12.87
C MET A 159 5.32 0.26 -13.08
N MET A 160 5.54 1.38 -13.78
CA MET A 160 4.48 2.35 -14.05
C MET A 160 3.87 2.13 -15.44
N ASN A 161 2.55 2.29 -15.52
CA ASN A 161 1.91 2.75 -16.73
C ASN A 161 2.23 4.24 -16.88
N ILE A 162 2.96 4.58 -17.93
CA ILE A 162 3.37 5.96 -18.16
C ILE A 162 2.16 6.80 -18.61
N PRO A 163 2.08 8.10 -18.22
CA PRO A 163 1.02 9.01 -18.65
C PRO A 163 0.91 9.15 -20.17
N ASP A 164 -0.29 9.39 -20.67
CA ASP A 164 -0.50 9.80 -22.06
C ASP A 164 0.14 11.17 -22.34
N SER A 165 0.32 11.51 -23.63
CA SER A 165 0.88 12.80 -24.08
C SER A 165 2.38 13.03 -23.78
N ALA A 166 3.19 12.00 -24.03
CA ALA A 166 4.65 12.11 -23.95
C ALA A 166 5.25 12.67 -25.25
N ASP A 167 6.21 13.57 -25.13
CA ASP A 167 7.07 13.98 -26.24
C ASP A 167 8.23 12.99 -26.36
N SER A 168 8.35 12.36 -27.53
CA SER A 168 9.44 11.42 -27.82
C SER A 168 10.63 12.11 -28.46
N SER A 169 11.84 11.77 -28.00
CA SER A 169 13.10 12.13 -28.65
C SER A 169 13.98 10.90 -28.82
N SER A 170 14.82 10.88 -29.85
CA SER A 170 15.74 9.78 -30.14
C SER A 170 16.96 9.73 -29.20
N VAL A 171 16.90 10.43 -28.07
CA VAL A 171 17.98 10.59 -27.10
C VAL A 171 17.94 9.42 -26.10
N LEU A 172 19.10 8.92 -25.69
CA LEU A 172 19.23 7.84 -24.69
C LEU A 172 19.72 8.40 -23.33
N GLU A 173 19.74 7.58 -22.28
CA GLU A 173 20.45 7.94 -21.03
C GLU A 173 21.96 8.05 -21.30
N PRO A 174 22.69 9.00 -20.67
CA PRO A 174 22.26 9.93 -19.60
C PRO A 174 21.66 11.27 -20.08
N ASP A 175 21.57 11.45 -21.40
CA ASP A 175 21.24 12.75 -22.01
C ASP A 175 19.75 13.12 -21.81
N CYS A 176 18.86 12.12 -21.72
CA CYS A 176 17.43 12.31 -21.45
C CYS A 176 17.18 13.04 -20.11
N LYS A 177 17.84 12.57 -19.04
CA LYS A 177 17.79 13.22 -17.73
C LYS A 177 18.31 14.66 -17.78
N GLN A 178 19.43 14.89 -18.45
CA GLN A 178 20.05 16.22 -18.55
C GLN A 178 19.17 17.19 -19.34
N GLN A 179 18.59 16.76 -20.46
CA GLN A 179 17.63 17.55 -21.23
C GLN A 179 16.43 17.96 -20.38
N CYS A 180 15.87 17.02 -19.61
CA CYS A 180 14.75 17.34 -18.72
C CYS A 180 15.17 18.32 -17.61
N LEU A 181 16.36 18.22 -17.02
CA LEU A 181 16.84 19.18 -16.01
C LEU A 181 16.99 20.60 -16.57
N GLN A 182 17.52 20.71 -17.79
CA GLN A 182 17.74 21.99 -18.48
C GLN A 182 16.43 22.64 -18.95
N ASN A 183 15.37 21.85 -19.15
CA ASN A 183 14.05 22.36 -19.49
C ASN A 183 13.20 22.56 -18.23
N CYS A 184 13.02 23.82 -17.79
CA CYS A 184 12.23 24.15 -16.60
C CYS A 184 10.75 23.72 -16.68
N SER A 185 10.21 23.50 -17.87
CA SER A 185 8.84 23.01 -18.06
C SER A 185 8.74 21.48 -17.97
N CYS A 186 9.87 20.76 -18.00
CA CYS A 186 9.89 19.31 -17.92
C CYS A 186 9.51 18.82 -16.53
N THR A 187 8.54 17.92 -16.45
CA THR A 187 8.01 17.38 -15.19
C THR A 187 8.41 15.95 -14.93
N ALA A 188 8.64 15.16 -15.96
CA ALA A 188 9.07 13.78 -15.85
C ALA A 188 9.70 13.29 -17.15
N TYR A 189 10.44 12.18 -17.06
CA TYR A 189 10.90 11.43 -18.22
C TYR A 189 10.85 9.92 -17.98
N ALA A 190 10.87 9.14 -19.06
CA ALA A 190 11.00 7.69 -19.06
C ALA A 190 11.84 7.25 -20.25
N LEU A 191 12.40 6.06 -20.17
CA LEU A 191 13.10 5.42 -21.28
C LEU A 191 12.24 4.26 -21.75
N ASN A 192 11.86 4.29 -23.03
CA ASN A 192 11.15 3.18 -23.63
C ASN A 192 12.03 2.50 -24.69
N ILE A 193 12.03 1.17 -24.67
CA ILE A 193 12.75 0.37 -25.65
C ILE A 193 12.10 0.60 -27.03
N GLY A 194 12.87 1.14 -27.97
CA GLY A 194 12.43 1.42 -29.34
C GLY A 194 12.02 2.87 -29.62
N THR A 195 11.42 3.57 -28.65
CA THR A 195 11.01 4.99 -28.82
C THR A 195 12.05 5.98 -28.29
N GLY A 196 12.98 5.54 -27.43
CA GLY A 196 14.00 6.40 -26.84
C GLY A 196 13.51 7.13 -25.59
N CYS A 197 13.90 8.39 -25.45
CA CYS A 197 13.54 9.26 -24.34
C CYS A 197 12.11 9.78 -24.52
N LEU A 198 11.27 9.52 -23.54
CA LEU A 198 9.94 10.11 -23.42
C LEU A 198 9.99 11.16 -22.32
N SER A 199 9.48 12.36 -22.61
CA SER A 199 9.45 13.46 -21.64
C SER A 199 8.06 14.11 -21.58
N TRP A 200 7.72 14.65 -20.42
CA TRP A 200 6.42 15.29 -20.18
C TRP A 200 6.62 16.72 -19.73
N THR A 201 5.69 17.58 -20.16
CA THR A 201 5.57 18.96 -19.69
C THR A 201 4.19 19.15 -19.04
N GLY A 202 4.14 19.87 -17.92
CA GLY A 202 2.87 20.13 -17.22
C GLY A 202 2.34 18.97 -16.37
N ARG A 203 1.01 18.79 -16.36
CA ARG A 203 0.32 17.84 -15.46
C ARG A 203 0.47 16.41 -15.95
N LEU A 204 0.82 15.52 -15.03
CA LEU A 204 0.86 14.08 -15.27
C LEU A 204 -0.53 13.50 -15.00
N ILE A 205 -1.20 12.99 -16.04
CA ILE A 205 -2.58 12.47 -15.96
C ILE A 205 -2.52 10.97 -16.26
N ASP A 206 -3.38 10.18 -15.60
CA ASP A 206 -3.51 8.74 -15.81
C ASP A 206 -2.23 7.91 -15.56
N ALA A 207 -1.36 8.40 -14.67
CA ALA A 207 -0.24 7.62 -14.14
C ALA A 207 -0.75 6.50 -13.22
N GLN A 208 -0.43 5.24 -13.53
CA GLN A 208 -0.86 4.09 -12.73
C GLN A 208 0.31 3.18 -12.39
N LYS A 209 0.33 2.63 -11.17
CA LYS A 209 1.30 1.60 -10.79
C LYS A 209 0.76 0.21 -11.09
N PHE A 210 1.52 -0.59 -11.81
CA PHE A 210 1.19 -1.98 -12.11
C PHE A 210 1.89 -2.96 -11.16
N SER A 211 1.34 -4.16 -11.04
CA SER A 211 1.80 -5.19 -10.10
C SER A 211 3.04 -5.96 -10.56
N SER A 212 3.30 -6.01 -11.88
CA SER A 212 4.32 -6.92 -12.43
C SER A 212 4.94 -6.52 -13.77
N ALA A 213 4.38 -5.57 -14.50
CA ALA A 213 4.89 -5.11 -15.79
C ALA A 213 4.72 -3.59 -15.88
N GLY A 214 5.68 -2.86 -16.43
CA GLY A 214 5.63 -1.40 -16.56
C GLY A 214 7.01 -0.81 -16.84
N ILE A 215 7.06 0.50 -17.06
CA ILE A 215 8.29 1.23 -17.38
C ILE A 215 8.71 2.04 -16.15
N ASP A 216 10.02 2.23 -15.97
CA ASP A 216 10.54 3.11 -14.94
C ASP A 216 10.28 4.58 -15.34
N PHE A 217 9.56 5.28 -14.47
CA PHE A 217 9.10 6.65 -14.72
C PHE A 217 9.73 7.59 -13.71
N ASN A 218 10.47 8.59 -14.18
CA ASN A 218 11.29 9.48 -13.37
C ASN A 218 10.62 10.85 -13.24
N VAL A 219 10.12 11.19 -12.05
CA VAL A 219 9.37 12.44 -11.80
C VAL A 219 10.28 13.49 -11.17
N ARG A 220 10.29 14.69 -11.73
CA ARG A 220 11.11 15.83 -11.27
C ARG A 220 10.56 16.42 -9.98
N VAL A 221 11.42 16.48 -8.97
CA VAL A 221 11.14 17.04 -7.64
C VAL A 221 12.29 17.92 -7.15
N ALA A 222 11.99 18.80 -6.19
CA ALA A 222 13.00 19.62 -5.54
C ALA A 222 14.01 18.74 -4.79
N TYR A 223 15.27 19.19 -4.71
CA TYR A 223 16.34 18.43 -4.06
C TYR A 223 16.01 18.02 -2.62
N SER A 224 15.31 18.86 -1.85
CA SER A 224 14.93 18.57 -0.46
C SER A 224 14.04 17.33 -0.32
N GLU A 225 13.26 17.01 -1.35
CA GLU A 225 12.37 15.84 -1.38
C GLU A 225 13.13 14.53 -1.62
N LEU A 226 14.37 14.60 -2.13
CA LEU A 226 15.20 13.42 -2.39
C LEU A 226 15.84 12.86 -1.11
N GLY A 227 15.85 13.64 -0.02
CA GLY A 227 16.48 13.30 1.26
C GLY A 227 15.56 12.60 2.26
N GLU A 228 14.25 12.48 2.00
CA GLU A 228 13.30 11.81 2.91
C GLU A 228 13.26 10.27 2.78
N LEU A 229 14.10 9.68 1.92
CA LEU A 229 14.32 8.24 1.89
C LEU A 229 15.18 7.81 3.10
N PHE A 230 14.54 7.68 4.26
CA PHE A 230 15.00 7.04 5.50
C PHE A 230 16.49 7.23 5.87
N CYS A 231 16.75 8.09 6.86
CA CYS A 231 17.81 7.79 7.82
C CYS A 231 17.44 6.47 8.52
N PHE A 232 18.05 5.35 8.14
CA PHE A 232 18.29 4.30 9.12
C PHE A 232 19.28 4.89 10.14
N PRO A 233 18.93 5.04 11.43
CA PRO A 233 19.98 5.20 12.42
C PRO A 233 20.82 3.93 12.36
N THR A 234 22.05 4.05 11.83
CA THR A 234 23.08 3.04 12.04
C THR A 234 23.18 2.83 13.54
N SER A 235 22.89 1.62 14.00
CA SER A 235 23.07 1.23 15.39
C SER A 235 24.53 1.45 15.77
N THR A 236 24.82 2.51 16.51
CA THR A 236 26.00 2.56 17.37
C THR A 236 25.78 1.55 18.48
N GLN A 237 26.51 0.43 18.40
CA GLN A 237 26.60 -0.57 19.45
C GLN A 237 27.44 0.02 20.59
N PRO A 238 26.96 0.11 21.83
CA PRO A 238 27.83 0.44 22.96
C PRO A 238 28.68 -0.79 23.32
N THR A 239 29.96 -0.51 23.51
CA THR A 239 31.00 -1.36 24.12
C THR A 239 30.63 -1.86 25.51
#